data_AF-A0A9D5B9X8-F1
#
_entry.id   AF-A0A9D5B9X8-F1
#
_cell.length_a   1.000
_cell.length_b   1.000
_cell.length_c   1.000
_cell.angle_alpha   90.00
_cell.angle_beta   90.00
_cell.angle_gamma   90.00
#
_symmetry.space_group_name_H-M   'P 1'
#
loop_
_entity.id
_entity.type
_entity.pdbx_description
1 polymer ?
#
loop_
_entity_poly.entity_id
_entity_poly.type
_entity_poly.pdbx_seq_one_letter_code
_entity_poly.pdbx_strand_id
1 'polypeptide(L)'
;MEFSYVNVTAKIKLQDLIENHRQPSSEAFESVLGKQKPWILCCHGRTSTPNLLKRNKEIAKLKREHVAEVRQFNDKIQEMEEKCHQDKEETDRKIQLLLNTVLNRNTSELDIEALAALIAAPAVDANSVLRSSTSKHAPNNDQVINDDINEDFQSFENEET
;
A
#
# COMPACT_ATOMS: atom_id res chain seq x y z
N MET A 1 -6.80 -48.98 -4.85
CA MET A 1 -6.12 -48.95 -6.17
C MET A 1 -6.69 -50.02 -7.12
N GLU A 2 -7.95 -50.44 -6.94
CA GLU A 2 -8.52 -51.55 -7.74
C GLU A 2 -9.52 -51.07 -8.80
N PHE A 3 -10.18 -49.93 -8.58
CA PHE A 3 -11.18 -49.39 -9.50
C PHE A 3 -10.60 -48.88 -10.84
N SER A 4 -9.32 -48.48 -10.87
CA SER A 4 -8.65 -48.06 -12.12
C SER A 4 -8.32 -49.24 -13.04
N TYR A 5 -7.98 -50.40 -12.47
CA TYR A 5 -7.59 -51.60 -13.23
C TYR A 5 -8.79 -52.27 -13.93
N VAL A 6 -9.95 -52.24 -13.26
CA VAL A 6 -11.22 -52.72 -13.80
C VAL A 6 -11.65 -51.91 -15.04
N ASN A 7 -11.39 -50.60 -15.05
CA ASN A 7 -11.76 -49.73 -16.17
C ASN A 7 -10.90 -49.94 -17.42
N VAL A 8 -9.58 -50.10 -17.25
CA VAL A 8 -8.66 -50.37 -18.37
C VAL A 8 -8.96 -51.74 -19.01
N THR A 9 -9.22 -52.76 -18.20
CA THR A 9 -9.54 -54.11 -18.68
C THR A 9 -10.87 -54.14 -19.44
N ALA A 10 -11.90 -53.46 -18.94
CA ALA A 10 -13.18 -53.35 -19.62
C ALA A 10 -13.05 -52.62 -20.97
N LYS A 11 -12.25 -51.56 -21.05
CA LYS A 11 -11.98 -50.83 -22.29
C LYS A 11 -11.33 -51.71 -23.36
N ILE A 12 -10.31 -52.50 -22.98
CA ILE A 12 -9.61 -53.40 -23.91
C ILE A 12 -10.58 -54.46 -24.46
N LYS A 13 -11.37 -55.10 -23.58
CA LYS A 13 -12.35 -56.11 -23.98
C LYS A 13 -13.43 -55.54 -24.90
N LEU A 14 -13.91 -54.33 -24.62
CA LEU A 14 -14.90 -53.67 -25.45
C LEU A 14 -14.36 -53.36 -26.85
N GLN A 15 -13.11 -52.88 -26.92
CA GLN A 15 -12.46 -52.58 -28.19
C GLN A 15 -12.23 -53.85 -29.02
N ASP A 16 -11.79 -54.93 -28.38
CA ASP A 16 -11.62 -56.24 -29.01
C ASP A 16 -12.94 -56.80 -29.59
N LEU A 17 -14.04 -56.71 -28.84
CA LEU A 17 -15.36 -57.16 -29.32
C LEU A 17 -15.85 -56.35 -30.52
N ILE A 18 -15.61 -55.04 -30.56
CA ILE A 18 -16.06 -54.17 -31.65
C ILE A 18 -15.16 -54.30 -32.88
N GLU A 19 -13.84 -54.28 -32.70
CA GLU A 19 -12.87 -54.24 -33.80
C GLU A 19 -12.55 -55.63 -34.35
N ASN A 20 -12.33 -56.61 -33.46
CA ASN A 20 -11.89 -57.95 -33.85
C ASN A 20 -13.06 -58.92 -34.03
N HIS A 21 -14.12 -58.78 -33.24
CA HIS A 21 -15.32 -59.62 -33.34
C HIS A 21 -16.49 -58.97 -34.09
N ARG A 22 -16.34 -57.71 -34.56
CA ARG A 22 -17.37 -56.94 -35.28
C ARG A 22 -18.73 -56.92 -34.59
N GLN A 23 -18.74 -57.04 -33.27
CA GLN A 23 -19.96 -57.00 -32.49
C GLN A 23 -20.50 -55.55 -32.49
N PRO A 24 -21.81 -55.34 -32.68
CA PRO A 24 -22.38 -54.00 -32.61
C PRO A 24 -22.10 -53.42 -31.22
N SER A 25 -21.76 -52.13 -31.20
CA SER A 25 -21.27 -51.47 -29.98
C SER A 25 -22.20 -51.69 -28.80
N SER A 26 -23.52 -51.61 -29.00
CA SER A 26 -24.52 -51.83 -27.94
C SER A 26 -24.43 -53.21 -27.29
N GLU A 27 -24.24 -54.26 -28.08
CA GLU A 27 -24.17 -55.64 -27.60
C GLU A 27 -22.82 -55.90 -26.92
N ALA A 28 -21.73 -55.33 -27.44
CA ALA A 28 -20.41 -55.41 -26.82
C ALA A 28 -20.39 -54.68 -25.46
N PHE A 29 -21.06 -53.52 -25.37
CA PHE A 29 -21.23 -52.78 -24.12
C PHE A 29 -22.01 -53.59 -23.08
N GLU A 30 -23.13 -54.20 -23.46
CA GLU A 30 -23.90 -55.05 -22.55
C GLU A 30 -23.15 -56.32 -22.15
N SER A 31 -22.34 -56.90 -23.03
CA SER A 31 -21.52 -58.07 -22.73
C SER A 31 -20.40 -57.76 -21.71
N VAL A 32 -19.82 -56.56 -21.74
CA VAL A 32 -18.69 -56.18 -20.87
C VAL A 32 -19.16 -55.53 -19.57
N LEU A 33 -20.21 -54.70 -19.62
CA LEU A 33 -20.71 -53.93 -18.48
C LEU A 33 -22.01 -54.49 -17.89
N GLY A 34 -22.56 -55.56 -18.49
CA GLY A 34 -23.84 -56.13 -18.09
C GLY A 34 -25.03 -55.23 -18.47
N LYS A 35 -26.16 -55.41 -17.78
CA LYS A 35 -27.40 -54.62 -17.97
C LYS A 35 -27.31 -53.17 -17.45
N GLN A 36 -26.10 -52.68 -17.20
CA GLN A 36 -25.90 -51.35 -16.65
C GLN A 36 -26.08 -50.31 -17.77
N LYS A 37 -27.08 -49.43 -17.63
CA LYS A 37 -27.40 -48.45 -18.66
C LYS A 37 -26.17 -47.57 -18.96
N PRO A 38 -25.87 -47.24 -20.24
CA PRO A 38 -24.69 -46.45 -20.62
C PRO A 38 -24.55 -45.13 -19.85
N TRP A 39 -25.68 -44.53 -19.48
CA TRP A 39 -25.72 -43.26 -18.75
C TRP A 39 -25.32 -43.37 -17.26
N ILE A 40 -25.35 -44.56 -16.67
CA ILE A 40 -24.95 -44.80 -15.26
C ILE A 40 -23.43 -44.74 -15.12
N LEU A 41 -22.68 -44.93 -16.21
CA LEU A 41 -21.26 -44.60 -16.28
C LEU A 41 -21.06 -43.07 -16.39
N CYS A 42 -21.78 -42.32 -15.57
CA CYS A 42 -21.46 -40.93 -15.28
C CYS A 42 -20.02 -40.93 -14.77
N CYS A 43 -19.11 -40.28 -15.51
CA CYS A 43 -17.73 -40.07 -15.11
C CYS A 43 -17.69 -39.20 -13.82
N HIS A 44 -18.01 -39.79 -12.69
CA HIS A 44 -17.83 -39.23 -11.35
C HIS A 44 -16.33 -39.08 -11.15
N GLY A 45 -15.81 -37.90 -11.49
CA GLY A 45 -14.37 -37.62 -11.45
C GLY A 45 -13.91 -36.43 -12.28
N ARG A 46 -14.75 -35.87 -13.16
CA ARG A 46 -14.46 -34.55 -13.73
C ARG A 46 -14.84 -33.45 -12.74
N THR A 47 -14.07 -33.28 -11.67
CA THR A 47 -13.84 -31.93 -11.18
C THR A 47 -13.44 -31.10 -12.39
N SER A 48 -14.20 -30.04 -12.69
CA SER A 48 -13.91 -29.16 -13.82
C SER A 48 -12.61 -28.40 -13.53
N THR A 49 -11.47 -29.08 -13.64
CA THR A 49 -10.16 -28.45 -13.60
C THR A 49 -10.17 -27.38 -14.68
N PRO A 50 -9.92 -26.10 -14.33
CA PRO A 50 -9.82 -25.05 -15.31
C PRO A 50 -8.86 -25.48 -16.42
N ASN A 51 -9.30 -25.36 -17.67
CA ASN A 51 -8.43 -25.67 -18.79
C ASN A 51 -7.15 -24.79 -18.69
N LEU A 52 -6.06 -25.27 -19.29
CA LEU A 52 -4.77 -24.58 -19.23
C LEU A 52 -4.87 -23.11 -19.68
N LEU A 53 -5.72 -22.82 -20.67
CA LEU A 53 -5.97 -21.47 -21.16
C LEU A 53 -6.58 -20.55 -20.08
N LYS A 54 -7.54 -21.02 -19.30
CA LYS A 54 -8.17 -20.27 -18.21
C LYS A 54 -7.15 -19.96 -17.11
N ARG A 55 -6.34 -20.95 -16.72
CA ARG A 55 -5.24 -20.74 -15.74
C ARG A 55 -4.23 -19.72 -16.24
N ASN A 56 -3.81 -19.80 -17.49
CA ASN A 56 -2.86 -18.85 -18.07
C ASN A 56 -3.41 -17.42 -18.11
N LYS A 57 -4.72 -17.25 -18.40
CA LYS A 57 -5.38 -15.94 -18.34
C LYS A 57 -5.41 -15.36 -16.92
N GLU A 58 -5.73 -16.18 -15.92
CA GLU A 58 -5.74 -15.77 -14.51
C GLU A 58 -4.33 -15.40 -14.04
N ILE A 59 -3.30 -16.18 -14.39
CA ILE A 59 -1.90 -15.87 -14.08
C ILE A 59 -1.47 -14.54 -14.72
N ALA A 60 -1.81 -14.32 -15.98
CA ALA A 60 -1.48 -13.07 -16.67
C ALA A 60 -2.19 -11.86 -16.05
N LYS A 61 -3.44 -12.05 -15.59
CA LYS A 61 -4.19 -11.01 -14.87
C LYS A 61 -3.49 -10.68 -13.55
N LEU A 62 -3.19 -11.68 -12.74
CA LEU A 62 -2.56 -11.49 -11.42
C LEU A 62 -1.18 -10.83 -11.53
N LYS A 63 -0.37 -11.21 -12.53
CA LYS A 63 0.92 -10.55 -12.80
C LYS A 63 0.77 -9.07 -13.09
N ARG A 64 -0.27 -8.69 -13.86
CA ARG A 64 -0.53 -7.28 -14.19
C ARG A 64 -0.97 -6.49 -12.97
N GLU A 65 -1.87 -7.06 -12.16
CA GLU A 65 -2.34 -6.44 -10.92
C GLU A 65 -1.18 -6.24 -9.95
N HIS A 66 -0.33 -7.25 -9.78
CA HIS A 66 0.85 -7.15 -8.93
C HIS A 66 1.83 -6.05 -9.38
N VAL A 67 2.11 -5.95 -10.68
CA VAL A 67 2.97 -4.87 -11.20
C VAL A 67 2.35 -3.48 -10.94
N ALA A 68 1.02 -3.36 -11.05
CA ALA A 68 0.33 -2.11 -10.77
C ALA A 68 0.38 -1.74 -9.28
N GLU A 69 0.17 -2.70 -8.38
CA GLU A 69 0.27 -2.51 -6.92
C GLU A 69 1.68 -2.12 -6.49
N VAL A 70 2.71 -2.81 -7.00
CA VAL A 70 4.11 -2.49 -6.70
C VAL A 70 4.44 -1.07 -7.15
N ARG A 71 3.98 -0.68 -8.35
CA ARG A 71 4.16 0.70 -8.83
C ARG A 71 3.46 1.70 -7.91
N GLN A 72 2.21 1.44 -7.53
CA GLN A 72 1.46 2.32 -6.63
C GLN A 72 2.18 2.51 -5.28
N PHE A 73 2.73 1.44 -4.70
CA PHE A 73 3.51 1.54 -3.47
C PHE A 73 4.80 2.32 -3.65
N ASN A 74 5.51 2.11 -4.75
CA ASN A 74 6.74 2.83 -5.04
C ASN A 74 6.49 4.34 -5.20
N ASP A 75 5.43 4.71 -5.94
CA ASP A 75 5.02 6.11 -6.13
C ASP A 75 4.70 6.77 -4.77
N LYS A 76 4.02 6.04 -3.87
CA LYS A 76 3.69 6.52 -2.52
C LYS A 76 4.92 6.66 -1.61
N ILE A 77 5.87 5.73 -1.70
CA ILE A 77 7.13 5.81 -0.96
C ILE A 77 7.91 7.04 -1.43
N GLN A 78 8.02 7.25 -2.74
CA GLN A 78 8.69 8.42 -3.29
C GLN A 78 8.05 9.73 -2.82
N GLU A 79 6.71 9.83 -2.83
CA GLU A 79 5.99 11.00 -2.31
C GLU A 79 6.32 11.27 -0.82
N MET A 80 6.37 10.20 -0.01
CA MET A 80 6.73 10.32 1.40
C MET A 80 8.18 10.74 1.61
N GLU A 81 9.10 10.22 0.80
CA GLU A 81 10.52 10.60 0.84
C GLU A 81 10.72 12.07 0.45
N GLU A 82 10.06 12.53 -0.61
CA GLU A 82 10.08 13.92 -1.06
C GLU A 82 9.52 14.86 0.01
N LYS A 83 8.39 14.50 0.63
CA LYS A 83 7.81 15.27 1.72
C LYS A 83 8.72 15.30 2.94
N CYS A 84 9.27 14.16 3.35
CA CYS A 84 10.20 14.07 4.49
C CYS A 84 11.45 14.92 4.25
N HIS A 85 11.98 14.92 3.03
CA HIS A 85 13.11 15.76 2.65
C HIS A 85 12.74 17.25 2.73
N GLN A 86 11.56 17.66 2.25
CA GLN A 86 11.09 19.04 2.35
C GLN A 86 10.92 19.48 3.82
N ASP A 87 10.28 18.66 4.65
CA ASP A 87 10.08 18.94 6.08
C ASP A 87 11.42 19.07 6.81
N LYS A 88 12.40 18.21 6.48
CA LYS A 88 13.77 18.30 7.02
C LYS A 88 14.46 19.60 6.63
N GLU A 89 14.35 19.99 5.36
CA GLU A 89 14.93 21.23 4.84
C GLU A 89 14.27 22.48 5.44
N GLU A 90 12.95 22.45 5.67
CA GLU A 90 12.23 23.55 6.33
C GLU A 90 12.62 23.67 7.81
N THR A 91 12.67 22.56 8.53
CA THR A 91 13.06 22.53 9.95
C THR A 91 14.50 22.97 10.15
N ASP A 92 15.43 22.52 9.31
CA ASP A 92 16.84 22.95 9.37
C ASP A 92 16.98 24.46 9.14
N ARG A 93 16.28 25.02 8.14
CA ARG A 93 16.25 26.48 7.92
C ARG A 93 15.72 27.25 9.12
N LYS A 94 14.64 26.77 9.74
CA LYS A 94 14.05 27.41 10.95
C LYS A 94 15.04 27.37 12.12
N ILE A 95 15.74 26.26 12.32
CA ILE A 95 16.78 26.13 13.35
C ILE A 95 17.93 27.11 13.09
N GLN A 96 18.43 27.19 11.86
CA GLN A 96 19.49 28.13 11.50
C GLN A 96 19.08 29.59 11.74
N LEU A 97 17.85 29.96 11.37
CA LEU A 97 17.31 31.31 11.59
C LEU A 97 17.20 31.65 13.09
N LEU A 98 16.75 30.68 13.89
CA LEU A 98 16.70 30.79 15.35
C LEU A 98 18.10 31.00 15.94
N LEU A 99 19.07 30.15 15.58
CA LEU A 99 20.46 30.26 16.05
C LEU A 99 21.06 31.63 15.71
N ASN A 100 20.90 32.09 14.47
CA ASN A 100 21.39 33.40 14.04
C ASN A 100 20.74 34.54 14.84
N THR A 101 19.43 34.46 15.11
CA THR A 101 18.72 35.50 15.87
C THR A 101 19.20 35.55 17.32
N VAL A 102 19.36 34.39 17.96
CA VAL A 102 19.83 34.27 19.35
C VAL A 102 21.28 34.73 19.48
N LEU A 103 22.15 34.35 18.54
CA LEU A 103 23.57 34.73 18.57
C LEU A 103 23.80 36.21 18.26
N ASN A 104 23.00 36.82 17.39
CA ASN A 104 23.18 38.21 16.97
C ASN A 104 22.55 39.24 17.93
N ARG A 105 21.58 38.84 18.77
CA ARG A 105 21.06 39.72 19.83
C ARG A 105 22.01 39.66 21.04
N ASN A 106 22.89 40.65 21.13
CA ASN A 106 23.77 40.83 22.29
C ASN A 106 22.94 41.06 23.57
N THR A 107 22.68 39.98 24.33
CA THR A 107 22.18 39.93 25.72
C THR A 107 20.96 40.78 26.15
N SER A 108 20.36 41.59 25.27
CA SER A 108 19.15 42.34 25.55
C SER A 108 17.92 41.47 25.25
N GLU A 109 17.13 41.25 26.29
CA GLU A 109 15.77 40.71 26.35
C GLU A 109 15.23 40.20 24.99
N LEU A 110 15.37 38.89 24.80
CA LEU A 110 14.87 38.18 23.62
C LEU A 110 13.34 38.25 23.62
N ASP A 111 12.77 39.12 22.78
CA ASP A 111 11.32 39.11 22.51
C ASP A 111 10.89 37.78 21.89
N ILE A 112 10.24 36.95 22.72
CA ILE A 112 9.78 35.59 22.41
C ILE A 112 8.66 35.63 21.36
N GLU A 113 7.80 36.65 21.40
CA GLU A 113 6.67 36.80 20.47
C GLU A 113 7.18 37.06 19.05
N ALA A 114 8.17 37.96 18.91
CA ALA A 114 8.81 38.23 17.63
C ALA A 114 9.57 37.01 17.07
N LEU A 115 10.13 36.17 17.95
CA LEU A 115 10.79 34.92 17.58
C LEU A 115 9.79 33.87 17.07
N ALA A 116 8.67 33.71 17.77
CA ALA A 116 7.60 32.80 17.37
C ALA A 116 7.00 33.21 16.01
N ALA A 117 6.76 34.50 15.81
CA ALA A 117 6.30 35.04 14.53
C ALA A 117 7.28 34.75 13.38
N LEU A 118 8.60 34.80 13.64
CA LEU A 118 9.63 34.53 12.65
C LEU A 118 9.69 33.04 12.24
N ILE A 119 9.49 32.13 13.19
CA ILE A 119 9.46 30.67 12.94
C ILE A 119 8.15 30.25 12.25
N ALA A 120 7.04 30.94 12.58
CA ALA A 120 5.73 30.71 11.99
C ALA A 120 5.57 31.35 10.60
N ALA A 121 6.43 32.32 10.24
CA ALA A 121 6.39 32.95 8.93
C ALA A 121 6.67 31.90 7.83
N PRO A 122 5.84 31.84 6.76
CA PRO A 122 6.16 31.03 5.59
C PRO A 122 7.46 31.54 4.97
N ALA A 123 8.22 30.65 4.31
CA ALA A 123 9.59 30.86 3.82
C ALA A 123 9.78 31.94 2.72
N VAL A 124 8.93 32.96 2.67
CA VAL A 124 9.02 34.10 1.75
C VAL A 124 9.78 35.24 2.43
N ASP A 125 11.06 35.32 2.06
CA ASP A 125 11.97 36.47 2.18
C ASP A 125 12.17 37.09 3.58
N ALA A 126 12.92 36.36 4.42
CA ALA A 126 13.41 36.81 5.72
C ALA A 126 14.39 38.01 5.67
N ASN A 127 14.78 38.50 4.49
CA ASN A 127 15.74 39.60 4.37
C ASN A 127 15.09 40.99 4.39
N SER A 128 13.75 41.09 4.35
CA SER A 128 13.07 42.40 4.31
C SER A 128 12.65 42.93 5.70
N VAL A 129 12.45 42.06 6.69
CA VAL A 129 11.87 42.43 8.00
C VAL A 129 12.87 43.20 8.90
N LEU A 130 14.18 43.17 8.59
CA LEU A 130 15.22 43.85 9.39
C LEU A 130 15.50 45.31 9.01
N ARG A 131 14.67 45.94 8.18
CA ARG A 131 14.76 47.38 7.91
C ARG A 131 13.45 48.10 8.25
N SER A 132 13.21 48.33 9.52
CA SER A 132 12.37 49.46 9.93
C SER A 132 13.09 50.24 11.01
N SER A 133 13.68 51.34 10.56
CA SER A 133 14.41 52.31 11.34
C SER A 133 13.52 52.95 12.40
N THR A 134 14.15 53.23 13.54
CA THR A 134 13.64 54.00 14.67
C THR A 134 13.01 55.32 14.23
N SER A 135 11.73 55.52 14.55
CA SER A 135 11.11 56.85 14.54
C SER A 135 10.33 57.04 15.85
N LYS A 136 10.78 58.00 16.66
CA LYS A 136 10.18 58.34 17.96
C LYS A 136 8.83 59.02 17.76
N HIS A 137 7.78 58.51 18.40
CA HIS A 137 6.65 59.34 18.83
C HIS A 137 6.10 58.84 20.17
N ALA A 138 5.82 59.79 21.07
CA ALA A 138 5.51 59.61 22.50
C ALA A 138 4.22 58.83 22.80
N PRO A 139 4.09 58.19 23.99
CA PRO A 139 2.96 57.36 24.35
C PRO A 139 1.79 58.21 24.87
N ASN A 140 0.56 57.79 24.56
CA ASN A 140 -0.63 58.26 25.26
C ASN A 140 -1.28 57.08 26.00
N ASN A 141 -1.66 57.33 27.26
CA ASN A 141 -2.24 56.39 28.21
C ASN A 141 -3.60 55.85 27.74
N ASP A 142 -3.93 54.61 28.10
CA ASP A 142 -4.86 54.29 29.20
C ASP A 142 -5.19 52.79 29.23
N GLN A 143 -4.73 52.16 30.33
CA GLN A 143 -5.44 51.27 31.25
C GLN A 143 -6.24 50.02 30.79
N VAL A 144 -6.05 49.01 31.66
CA VAL A 144 -6.96 47.96 32.15
C VAL A 144 -7.00 46.59 31.43
N ILE A 145 -6.86 45.51 32.23
CA ILE A 145 -7.55 44.22 31.98
C ILE A 145 -6.63 43.00 31.92
N ASN A 146 -6.07 42.59 33.05
CA ASN A 146 -5.61 41.23 33.36
C ASN A 146 -6.48 40.11 32.75
N ASP A 147 -5.90 38.97 32.41
CA ASP A 147 -5.91 37.78 33.28
C ASP A 147 -5.50 36.53 32.50
N ASP A 148 -4.61 35.80 33.15
CA ASP A 148 -4.64 34.36 33.33
C ASP A 148 -4.32 33.37 32.19
N ILE A 149 -3.19 32.71 32.47
CA ILE A 149 -3.08 31.27 32.76
C ILE A 149 -2.84 30.36 31.55
N ASN A 150 -1.54 30.11 31.44
CA ASN A 150 -0.91 28.83 31.76
C ASN A 150 -1.04 27.72 30.73
N GLU A 151 0.14 27.38 30.22
CA GLU A 151 0.80 26.08 30.33
C GLU A 151 -0.11 24.82 30.28
N ASP A 152 0.27 23.71 29.67
CA ASP A 152 1.60 23.14 29.80
C ASP A 152 1.64 21.75 29.15
N PHE A 153 2.86 21.22 29.18
CA PHE A 153 3.26 19.83 29.18
C PHE A 153 3.31 19.09 27.84
N GLN A 154 4.53 19.18 27.28
CA GLN A 154 5.55 18.13 27.41
C GLN A 154 5.04 16.69 27.29
N SER A 155 5.76 15.90 26.50
CA SER A 155 6.72 14.93 27.06
C SER A 155 6.89 13.75 26.13
N PHE A 156 8.15 13.52 25.77
CA PHE A 156 8.88 12.25 25.93
C PHE A 156 8.24 11.02 25.27
N GLU A 157 8.92 10.18 24.49
CA GLU A 157 10.33 9.86 24.49
C GLU A 157 10.46 8.54 23.71
N ASN A 158 11.71 8.20 23.40
CA ASN A 158 12.21 6.83 23.27
C ASN A 158 11.74 6.08 21.99
N GLU A 159 12.55 5.24 21.36
CA GLU A 159 13.69 4.49 21.87
C GLU A 159 14.51 3.95 20.69
N GLU A 160 15.82 3.87 20.93
CA GLU A 160 16.86 3.05 20.32
C GLU A 160 16.43 1.93 19.36
N THR A 161 17.15 1.76 18.24
CA THR A 161 18.26 0.79 18.17
C THR A 161 19.15 1.00 16.94
#